data_AF-A0A3P9QEJ2-F1
#
_entry.id   AF-A0A3P9QEJ2-F1
#
_cell.length_a   1.000
_cell.length_b   1.000
_cell.length_c   1.000
_cell.angle_alpha   90.00
_cell.angle_beta   90.00
_cell.angle_gamma   90.00
#
_symmetry.space_group_name_H-M   'P 1'
#
loop_
_entity.id
_entity.type
_entity.pdbx_description
1 polymer ?
#
loop_
_entity_poly.entity_id
_entity_poly.type
_entity_poly.pdbx_seq_one_letter_code
_entity_poly.pdbx_strand_id
1 'polypeptide(L)'
;MAKSLRSKWKRKMRAEKRKKNAPKELARLKQALSLDKKGGADMADLQDVATVIPADKITKQNGKMEMDARRSKATLLDEHGQYPAWMSQRQAKKMKAKRVTKKTGKVKKKKGIAW
;
A
#
# COMPACT_ATOMS: atom_id res chain seq x y z
N MET A 1 -34.86 -6.92 11.23
CA MET A 1 -33.84 -7.39 12.20
C MET A 1 -32.74 -8.17 11.48
N ALA A 2 -31.47 -7.89 11.80
CA ALA A 2 -30.35 -8.67 11.26
C ALA A 2 -30.28 -10.06 11.92
N LYS A 3 -29.76 -11.06 11.20
CA LYS A 3 -29.55 -12.40 11.74
C LYS A 3 -28.38 -12.42 12.73
N SER A 4 -28.59 -13.04 13.90
CA SER A 4 -27.53 -13.28 14.90
C SER A 4 -26.32 -14.00 14.31
N LEU A 5 -25.12 -13.72 14.84
CA LEU A 5 -23.87 -14.40 14.50
C LEU A 5 -24.00 -15.92 14.64
N ARG A 6 -24.72 -16.37 15.67
CA ARG A 6 -24.91 -17.79 16.00
C ARG A 6 -26.08 -18.44 15.25
N SER A 7 -26.77 -17.70 14.40
CA SER A 7 -27.85 -18.23 13.56
C SER A 7 -27.37 -19.41 12.71
N LYS A 8 -28.19 -20.47 12.63
CA LYS A 8 -27.93 -21.68 11.82
C LYS A 8 -27.62 -21.32 10.36
N TRP A 9 -28.40 -20.40 9.77
CA TRP A 9 -28.21 -19.94 8.40
C TRP A 9 -26.82 -19.30 8.18
N LYS A 10 -26.41 -18.36 9.04
CA LYS A 10 -25.10 -17.69 8.90
C LYS A 10 -23.94 -18.65 9.14
N ARG A 11 -24.11 -19.64 10.02
CA ARG A 11 -23.10 -20.71 10.22
C ARG A 11 -22.96 -21.59 8.99
N LYS A 12 -24.07 -22.03 8.39
CA LYS A 12 -24.09 -22.83 7.16
C LYS A 12 -23.35 -22.13 6.02
N MET A 13 -23.72 -20.88 5.71
CA MET A 13 -23.06 -20.10 4.65
C MET A 13 -21.57 -19.85 4.92
N ARG A 14 -21.16 -19.71 6.20
CA ARG A 14 -19.74 -19.59 6.55
C ARG A 14 -18.98 -20.90 6.34
N ALA A 15 -19.59 -22.04 6.64
CA ALA A 15 -19.00 -23.36 6.37
C ALA A 15 -18.81 -23.57 4.86
N GLU A 16 -19.82 -23.26 4.05
CA GLU A 16 -19.73 -23.30 2.59
C GLU A 16 -18.64 -22.38 2.04
N LYS A 17 -18.53 -21.15 2.57
CA LYS A 17 -17.43 -20.23 2.22
C LYS A 17 -16.05 -20.80 2.58
N ARG A 18 -15.91 -21.43 3.75
CA ARG A 18 -14.64 -22.08 4.15
C ARG A 18 -14.29 -23.25 3.25
N LYS A 19 -15.24 -24.08 2.81
CA LYS A 19 -14.98 -25.16 1.84
C LYS A 19 -14.36 -24.62 0.54
N LYS A 20 -14.85 -23.47 0.05
CA LYS A 20 -14.31 -22.82 -1.16
C LYS A 20 -12.95 -22.14 -0.95
N ASN A 21 -12.75 -21.49 0.20
CA ASN A 21 -11.56 -20.65 0.43
C ASN A 21 -10.39 -21.40 1.06
N ALA A 22 -10.63 -22.39 1.91
CA ALA A 22 -9.61 -23.16 2.61
C ALA A 22 -8.52 -23.73 1.67
N PRO A 23 -8.84 -24.41 0.55
CA PRO A 23 -7.79 -24.94 -0.32
C PRO A 23 -6.95 -23.83 -0.98
N LYS A 24 -7.56 -22.68 -1.28
CA LYS A 24 -6.88 -21.54 -1.93
C LYS A 24 -5.92 -20.85 -0.97
N GLU A 25 -6.36 -20.62 0.26
CA GLU A 25 -5.55 -20.00 1.30
C GLU A 25 -4.42 -20.94 1.73
N LEU A 26 -4.69 -22.23 1.87
CA LEU A 26 -3.69 -23.25 2.19
C LEU A 26 -2.59 -23.29 1.13
N ALA A 27 -2.94 -23.31 -0.17
CA ALA A 27 -1.96 -23.32 -1.25
C ALA A 27 -1.06 -22.07 -1.21
N ARG A 28 -1.65 -20.88 -1.01
CA ARG A 28 -0.88 -19.63 -0.90
C ARG A 28 0.05 -19.62 0.32
N LEU A 29 -0.43 -20.14 1.45
CA LEU A 29 0.36 -20.20 2.67
C LEU A 29 1.51 -21.20 2.54
N LYS A 30 1.28 -22.36 1.93
CA LYS A 30 2.34 -23.34 1.67
C LYS A 30 3.37 -22.82 0.66
N GLN A 31 2.92 -22.09 -0.37
CA GLN A 31 3.81 -21.40 -1.30
C GLN A 31 4.66 -20.34 -0.60
N ALA A 32 4.05 -19.49 0.25
CA ALA A 32 4.77 -18.46 1.00
C ALA A 32 5.80 -19.07 1.97
N LEU A 33 5.47 -20.19 2.60
CA LEU A 33 6.38 -20.92 3.47
C LEU A 33 7.36 -21.83 2.69
N SER A 34 7.26 -21.89 1.36
CA SER A 34 8.03 -22.79 0.50
C SER A 34 7.92 -24.29 0.89
N LEU A 35 6.89 -24.70 1.64
CA LEU A 35 6.73 -26.07 2.14
C LEU A 35 6.36 -27.08 1.06
N ASP A 36 5.84 -26.60 -0.08
CA ASP A 36 5.56 -27.45 -1.24
C ASP A 36 6.84 -27.82 -2.00
N LYS A 37 7.94 -27.08 -1.79
CA LYS A 37 9.29 -27.48 -2.19
C LYS A 37 9.83 -28.45 -1.15
N LYS A 38 9.39 -29.71 -1.23
CA LYS A 38 10.00 -30.85 -0.52
C LYS A 38 11.39 -31.24 -1.06
N GLY A 39 12.08 -30.31 -1.72
CA GLY A 39 13.49 -30.40 -2.07
C GLY A 39 14.14 -29.16 -1.47
N GLY A 40 15.27 -29.35 -0.80
CA GLY A 40 15.97 -28.30 -0.05
C GLY A 40 16.04 -27.00 -0.84
N ALA A 41 16.06 -25.88 -0.13
CA ALA A 41 16.52 -24.63 -0.72
C ALA A 41 17.87 -24.94 -1.39
N ASP A 42 17.86 -25.07 -2.72
CA ASP A 42 19.06 -25.17 -3.52
C ASP A 42 19.80 -23.86 -3.27
N MET A 43 20.78 -23.91 -2.37
CA MET A 43 21.71 -22.82 -2.08
C MET A 43 22.53 -22.44 -3.33
N ALA A 44 22.37 -23.17 -4.45
CA ALA A 44 22.92 -22.85 -5.77
C ALA A 44 22.36 -21.53 -6.32
N ASP A 45 21.05 -21.27 -6.19
CA ASP A 45 20.44 -20.01 -6.69
C ASP A 45 20.85 -18.79 -5.84
N LEU A 46 21.35 -19.01 -4.61
CA LEU A 46 21.90 -17.96 -3.75
C LEU A 46 23.36 -17.61 -4.08
N GLN A 47 24.11 -18.52 -4.71
CA GLN A 47 25.49 -18.25 -5.13
C GLN A 47 25.54 -17.22 -6.27
N ASP A 48 24.56 -17.24 -7.18
CA ASP A 48 24.45 -16.24 -8.25
C ASP A 48 23.95 -14.87 -7.75
N VAL A 49 23.27 -14.80 -6.59
CA VAL A 49 22.82 -13.54 -5.97
C VAL A 49 23.93 -12.87 -5.15
N ALA A 50 24.84 -13.64 -4.56
CA ALA A 50 25.92 -13.13 -3.73
C ALA A 50 27.25 -13.06 -4.48
N THR A 51 27.35 -12.17 -5.47
CA THR A 51 28.68 -11.73 -5.92
C THR A 51 29.34 -10.93 -4.79
N VAL A 52 30.46 -11.41 -4.26
CA VAL A 52 31.24 -10.70 -3.24
C VAL A 52 31.86 -9.47 -3.90
N ILE A 53 31.19 -8.33 -3.80
CA ILE A 53 31.68 -7.04 -4.28
C ILE A 53 32.61 -6.46 -3.19
N PRO A 54 33.87 -6.12 -3.52
CA PRO A 54 34.77 -5.49 -2.56
C PRO A 54 34.24 -4.12 -2.11
N ALA A 55 34.50 -3.76 -0.84
CA ALA A 55 33.91 -2.60 -0.15
C ALA A 55 34.09 -1.27 -0.91
N ASP A 56 35.20 -1.12 -1.64
CA ASP A 56 35.53 0.08 -2.42
C ASP A 56 34.55 0.37 -3.58
N LYS A 57 33.79 -0.63 -4.02
CA LYS A 57 32.74 -0.48 -5.05
C LYS A 57 31.37 -0.16 -4.46
N ILE A 58 31.10 -0.54 -3.21
CA ILE A 58 29.82 -0.34 -2.51
C ILE A 58 29.63 1.13 -2.13
N THR A 59 30.70 1.80 -1.69
CA THR A 59 30.65 3.23 -1.30
C THR A 59 30.32 4.16 -2.46
N LYS A 60 30.64 3.77 -3.71
CA LYS A 60 30.35 4.52 -4.93
C LYS A 60 28.92 4.31 -5.44
N GLN A 61 28.25 3.24 -5.02
CA GLN A 61 26.85 2.95 -5.32
C GLN A 61 25.96 3.27 -4.13
N ASN A 62 26.16 4.41 -3.48
CA ASN A 62 25.11 5.01 -2.67
C ASN A 62 23.95 5.34 -3.61
N GLY A 63 23.07 4.36 -3.76
CA GLY A 63 21.81 4.45 -4.46
C GLY A 63 21.08 5.65 -3.91
N LYS A 64 21.15 6.75 -4.65
CA LYS A 64 20.20 7.83 -4.57
C LYS A 64 18.88 7.20 -5.00
N MET A 65 18.22 6.55 -4.04
CA MET A 65 16.86 6.04 -4.21
C MET A 65 16.10 7.20 -4.83
N GLU A 66 15.43 6.94 -5.95
CA GLU A 66 14.65 7.95 -6.69
C GLU A 66 13.47 8.37 -5.79
N MET A 67 13.76 9.13 -4.74
CA MET A 67 12.77 9.91 -4.05
C MET A 67 12.28 10.91 -5.08
N ASP A 68 10.97 11.07 -5.20
CA ASP A 68 10.28 12.12 -5.93
C ASP A 68 10.85 13.51 -5.55
N ALA A 69 12.03 13.85 -6.07
CA ALA A 69 12.80 15.03 -5.73
C ALA A 69 12.14 16.30 -6.28
N ARG A 70 11.06 16.14 -7.05
CA ARG A 70 10.32 17.20 -7.72
C ARG A 70 9.17 17.76 -6.88
N ARG A 71 8.91 17.21 -5.68
CA ARG A 71 7.81 17.69 -4.82
C ARG A 71 8.29 18.57 -3.68
N SER A 72 7.61 19.69 -3.47
CA SER A 72 7.93 20.57 -2.35
C SER A 72 7.56 19.91 -1.01
N LYS A 73 8.45 19.95 -0.02
CA LYS A 73 8.20 19.37 1.32
C LYS A 73 7.03 20.05 2.06
N ALA A 74 6.79 21.32 1.77
CA ALA A 74 5.78 22.13 2.46
C ALA A 74 4.37 21.96 1.89
N THR A 75 4.22 21.81 0.57
CA THR A 75 2.91 21.71 -0.09
C THR A 75 2.61 20.33 -0.65
N LEU A 76 3.61 19.45 -0.73
CA LEU A 76 3.54 18.12 -1.37
C LEU A 76 3.08 18.18 -2.84
N LEU A 77 3.23 19.34 -3.48
CA LEU A 77 2.92 19.53 -4.89
C LEU A 77 4.16 19.27 -5.75
N ASP A 78 3.94 18.75 -6.95
CA ASP A 78 4.94 18.71 -8.02
C ASP A 78 5.06 20.05 -8.78
N GLU A 79 5.93 20.07 -9.79
CA GLU A 79 6.18 21.20 -10.70
C GLU A 79 4.91 21.69 -11.42
N HIS A 80 3.95 20.80 -11.65
CA HIS A 80 2.67 21.10 -12.29
C HIS A 80 1.54 21.46 -11.29
N GLY A 81 1.84 21.48 -9.98
CA GLY A 81 0.87 21.81 -8.93
C GLY A 81 -0.09 20.68 -8.57
N GLN A 82 0.23 19.43 -8.90
CA GLN A 82 -0.56 18.23 -8.64
C GLN A 82 -0.07 17.49 -7.38
N TYR A 83 -1.02 16.86 -6.68
CA TYR A 83 -0.75 16.04 -5.49
C TYR A 83 -0.38 14.59 -5.88
N PRO A 84 0.31 13.83 -5.01
CA PRO A 84 0.68 12.45 -5.30
C PRO A 84 -0.54 11.56 -5.61
N ALA A 85 -0.38 10.60 -6.51
CA ALA A 85 -1.46 9.72 -6.96
C ALA A 85 -2.06 8.85 -5.83
N TRP A 86 -1.26 8.49 -4.82
CA TRP A 86 -1.73 7.76 -3.64
C TRP A 86 -2.59 8.60 -2.70
N MET A 87 -2.55 9.93 -2.84
CA MET A 87 -3.28 10.84 -1.96
C MET A 87 -4.75 10.90 -2.38
N SER A 88 -5.65 10.63 -1.44
CA SER A 88 -7.09 10.65 -1.73
C SER A 88 -7.58 12.05 -2.13
N GLN A 89 -8.56 12.12 -3.04
CA GLN A 89 -9.14 13.39 -3.50
C GLN A 89 -9.67 14.27 -2.34
N ARG A 90 -10.16 13.64 -1.26
CA ARG A 90 -10.64 14.33 -0.06
C ARG A 90 -9.50 15.00 0.70
N GLN A 91 -8.37 14.30 0.87
CA GLN A 91 -7.18 14.86 1.52
C GLN A 91 -6.60 16.02 0.69
N ALA A 92 -6.51 15.87 -0.64
CA ALA A 92 -6.06 16.93 -1.54
C ALA A 92 -6.91 18.20 -1.40
N LYS A 93 -8.25 18.05 -1.37
CA LYS A 93 -9.19 19.17 -1.15
C LYS A 93 -8.99 19.82 0.23
N LYS A 94 -8.75 19.04 1.29
CA LYS A 94 -8.49 19.54 2.66
C LYS A 94 -7.19 20.37 2.73
N MET A 95 -6.11 19.87 2.14
CA MET A 95 -4.81 20.57 2.11
C MET A 95 -4.88 21.85 1.26
N LYS A 96 -5.56 21.79 0.10
CA LYS A 96 -5.83 22.97 -0.73
C LYS A 96 -6.63 24.02 0.04
N ALA A 97 -7.66 23.63 0.79
CA ALA A 97 -8.46 24.54 1.59
C ALA A 97 -7.60 25.26 2.64
N LYS A 98 -6.81 24.52 3.45
CA LYS A 98 -5.89 25.09 4.45
C LYS A 98 -4.89 26.08 3.85
N ARG A 99 -4.37 25.79 2.65
CA ARG A 99 -3.44 26.68 1.96
C ARG A 99 -4.10 27.97 1.51
N VAL A 100 -5.31 27.87 0.94
CA VAL A 100 -6.08 29.05 0.52
C VAL A 100 -6.43 29.91 1.72
N THR A 101 -6.89 29.32 2.83
CA THR A 101 -7.21 30.09 4.05
C THR A 101 -5.98 30.80 4.63
N LYS A 102 -4.80 30.15 4.60
CA LYS A 102 -3.55 30.79 5.04
C LYS A 102 -3.12 31.95 4.13
N LYS A 103 -3.35 31.84 2.81
CA LYS A 103 -2.98 32.89 1.84
C LYS A 103 -3.96 34.07 1.83
N THR A 104 -5.26 33.83 1.91
CA THR A 104 -6.28 34.87 1.72
C THR A 104 -6.99 35.28 3.00
N GLY A 105 -6.75 34.60 4.12
CA GLY A 105 -7.51 34.78 5.37
C GLY A 105 -8.97 34.33 5.29
N LYS A 106 -9.48 34.00 4.10
CA LYS A 106 -10.90 33.71 3.86
C LYS A 106 -11.13 32.21 3.87
N VAL A 107 -11.92 31.74 4.83
CA VAL A 107 -12.44 30.37 4.84
C VAL A 107 -13.44 30.24 3.70
N LYS A 108 -13.12 29.41 2.68
CA LYS A 108 -14.11 29.05 1.65
C LYS A 108 -15.25 28.28 2.35
N LYS A 109 -16.37 28.97 2.59
CA LYS A 109 -17.60 28.36 3.08
C LYS A 109 -17.98 27.25 2.10
N LYS A 110 -18.27 26.05 2.61
CA LYS A 110 -18.90 25.02 1.79
C LYS A 110 -20.23 25.62 1.33
N LYS A 111 -20.42 25.79 0.02
CA LYS A 111 -21.76 26.02 -0.50
C LYS A 111 -22.57 24.81 -0.08
N GLY A 112 -23.47 25.00 0.89
CA GLY A 112 -24.45 23.97 1.22
C GLY A 112 -25.21 23.67 -0.05
N ILE A 113 -25.49 22.38 -0.29
CA ILE A 113 -26.56 22.04 -1.22
C ILE A 113 -27.80 22.67 -0.58
N ALA A 114 -28.28 23.76 -1.20
CA ALA A 114 -29.63 24.23 -0.95
C ALA A 114 -30.52 23.12 -1.53
N TRP A 115 -31.24 22.47 -0.63
CA TRP A 115 -32.32 21.58 -1.00
C TRP A 115 -33.45 22.42 -1.60
#